data_AF-A0A850LIH5-F1
#
_entry.id   AF-A0A850LIH5-F1
#
_cell.length_a   1.000
_cell.length_b   1.000
_cell.length_c   1.000
_cell.angle_alpha   90.00
_cell.angle_beta   90.00
_cell.angle_gamma   90.00
#
_symmetry.space_group_name_H-M   'P 1'
#
loop_
_entity.id
_entity.type
_entity.pdbx_description
1 polymer ?
#
loop_
_entity_poly.entity_id
_entity_poly.type
_entity_poly.pdbx_seq_one_letter_code
_entity_poly.pdbx_strand_id
1 'polypeptide(L)' 'MPVIQISTFKMADQQKAEALLHEVTAAMHRVTGVPLDKISVFLTEVDPARWADAGVVGTHPEFQNLSRRKAYGEVSG' A
#
# COMPACT_ATOMS: atom_id res chain seq x y z
N MET A 1 -3.03 21.02 6.77
CA MET A 1 -3.81 19.80 7.05
C MET A 1 -3.34 18.72 6.09
N PRO A 2 -2.31 17.93 6.43
CA PRO A 2 -1.86 16.83 5.59
C PRO A 2 -2.90 15.71 5.50
N VAL A 3 -2.99 15.13 4.31
CA VAL A 3 -3.81 13.97 4.02
C VAL A 3 -2.88 12.86 3.55
N ILE A 4 -2.92 11.71 4.20
CA ILE A 4 -2.16 10.52 3.85
C ILE A 4 -3.13 9.44 3.38
N GLN A 5 -3.04 9.08 2.10
CA GLN A 5 -3.75 7.94 1.55
C GLN A 5 -2.79 6.76 1.43
N ILE A 6 -3.17 5.62 2.00
CA ILE A 6 -2.42 4.37 1.88
C ILE A 6 -3.23 3.45 0.97
N SER A 7 -2.68 3.11 -0.19
CA SER A 7 -3.29 2.13 -1.09
C SER A 7 -2.63 0.77 -0.89
N THR A 8 -3.43 -0.26 -0.63
CA THR A 8 -2.95 -1.61 -0.32
C THR A 8 -3.95 -2.66 -0.82
N PHE A 9 -3.56 -3.93 -0.86
CA PHE A 9 -4.54 -5.01 -0.93
C PHE A 9 -5.33 -5.12 0.36
N LYS A 10 -6.49 -5.78 0.26
CA LYS A 10 -7.41 -5.99 1.37
C LYS A 10 -6.68 -6.55 2.59
N MET A 11 -6.79 -5.83 3.71
CA MET A 11 -6.26 -6.27 4.99
C MET A 11 -7.33 -7.13 5.67
N ALA A 12 -7.03 -8.41 5.87
CA ALA A 12 -7.97 -9.33 6.52
C ALA A 12 -8.16 -9.04 8.02
N ASP A 13 -7.18 -8.38 8.65
CA ASP A 13 -7.13 -8.12 10.08
C ASP A 13 -7.35 -6.62 10.36
N GLN A 14 -8.51 -6.29 10.90
CA GLN A 14 -8.91 -4.92 11.22
C GLN A 14 -7.99 -4.29 12.29
N GLN A 15 -7.45 -5.07 13.24
CA GLN A 15 -6.57 -4.53 14.28
C GLN A 15 -5.25 -4.05 13.68
N LYS A 16 -4.74 -4.75 12.67
CA LYS A 16 -3.54 -4.32 11.93
C LYS A 16 -3.79 -3.08 11.08
N ALA A 17 -4.98 -2.97 10.48
CA ALA A 17 -5.37 -1.78 9.72
C ALA A 17 -5.42 -0.54 10.63
N GLU A 18 -6.03 -0.67 11.80
CA GLU A 18 -6.09 0.39 12.81
C GLU A 18 -4.70 0.77 13.33
N ALA A 19 -3.86 -0.22 13.67
CA ALA A 19 -2.49 0.02 14.11
C ALA A 19 -1.66 0.76 13.04
N LEU A 20 -1.81 0.40 11.77
CA LEU A 20 -1.14 1.10 10.67
C LEU A 20 -1.55 2.57 10.58
N LEU A 21 -2.85 2.87 10.64
CA LEU A 21 -3.35 4.25 10.62
C LEU A 21 -2.85 5.06 11.82
N HIS A 22 -2.82 4.45 13.00
CA HIS A 22 -2.27 5.05 14.21
C HIS A 22 -0.78 5.40 14.05
N GLU A 23 0.05 4.43 13.66
CA GLU A 23 1.49 4.63 13.55
C GLU A 23 1.87 5.64 12.47
N VAL A 24 1.17 5.66 11.34
CA VAL A 24 1.39 6.66 10.28
C VAL A 24 1.03 8.06 10.76
N THR A 25 -0.06 8.21 11.51
CA THR A 25 -0.45 9.48 12.13
C THR A 25 0.60 9.94 13.13
N ALA A 26 1.05 9.05 14.02
CA ALA A 26 2.06 9.33 15.02
C ALA A 26 3.41 9.73 14.39
N ALA A 27 3.83 9.04 13.33
CA ALA A 27 5.04 9.36 12.59
C ALA A 27 4.95 10.75 11.93
N MET A 28 3.81 11.08 11.31
CA MET A 28 3.59 12.39 10.70
C MET A 28 3.70 13.51 11.73
N HIS A 29 3.01 13.37 12.87
CA HIS A 29 3.09 14.33 13.97
C HIS A 29 4.54 14.47 14.48
N ARG A 30 5.20 13.35 14.81
CA ARG A 30 6.55 13.34 15.39
C ARG A 30 7.61 13.95 14.47
N VAL A 31 7.53 13.70 13.17
CA VAL A 31 8.55 14.15 12.21
C VAL A 31 8.33 15.59 11.77
N THR A 32 7.06 16.02 11.62
CA THR A 32 6.73 17.32 11.03
C THR A 32 6.25 18.37 12.02
N GLY A 33 5.87 17.97 13.24
CA GLY A 33 5.28 18.84 14.25
C GLY A 33 3.82 19.21 13.99
N VAL A 34 3.17 18.66 12.95
CA VAL A 34 1.76 18.94 12.66
C VAL A 34 0.87 18.42 13.80
N PRO A 35 -0.06 19.23 14.36
CA PRO A 35 -0.99 18.77 15.39
C PRO A 35 -1.87 17.60 14.94
N LEU A 36 -2.17 16.66 15.85
CA LEU A 36 -2.93 15.44 15.53
C LEU A 36 -4.31 15.72 14.93
N ASP A 37 -5.01 16.76 15.40
CA ASP A 37 -6.34 17.16 14.90
C ASP A 37 -6.30 17.70 13.46
N LYS A 38 -5.11 17.94 12.89
CA LYS A 38 -4.90 18.39 11.52
C LYS A 38 -4.41 17.29 10.58
N ILE A 39 -4.30 16.05 11.03
CA ILE A 39 -3.81 14.93 10.22
C ILE A 39 -5.01 14.03 9.86
N SER A 40 -5.13 13.70 8.59
CA SER A 40 -6.10 12.71 8.11
C SER A 40 -5.38 11.57 7.42
N VAL A 41 -5.64 10.33 7.85
CA VAL A 41 -5.06 9.11 7.27
C VAL A 41 -6.19 8.14 6.96
N PHE A 42 -6.17 7.51 5.78
CA PHE A 42 -7.14 6.48 5.42
C PHE A 42 -6.54 5.42 4.49
N LEU A 43 -7.15 4.23 4.51
CA LEU A 43 -6.81 3.13 3.61
C LEU A 43 -7.70 3.15 2.36
N THR A 44 -7.12 2.79 1.23
CA THR A 44 -7.83 2.43 0.01
C THR A 44 -7.45 1.01 -0.36
N GLU A 45 -8.38 0.08 -0.16
CA GLU A 45 -8.16 -1.32 -0.51
C GLU A 45 -8.45 -1.54 -1.99
N VAL A 46 -7.46 -2.09 -2.70
CA VAL A 46 -7.55 -2.40 -4.12
C VAL A 46 -7.64 -3.92 -4.30
N ASP A 47 -8.58 -4.35 -5.14
CA ASP A 47 -8.67 -5.74 -5.57
C ASP A 47 -7.39 -6.12 -6.33
N PRO A 48 -6.66 -7.20 -5.96
CA PRO A 48 -5.48 -7.64 -6.69
C PRO A 48 -5.69 -7.84 -8.20
N ALA A 49 -6.92 -8.15 -8.64
CA ALA A 49 -7.25 -8.25 -10.07
C ALA A 49 -7.24 -6.91 -10.82
N ARG A 50 -7.23 -5.79 -10.08
CA ARG A 50 -7.21 -4.40 -10.60
C ARG A 50 -5.90 -3.67 -10.28
N TRP A 51 -4.92 -4.39 -9.76
CA TRP A 51 -3.57 -3.89 -9.50
C TRP A 51 -2.59 -4.63 -10.39
N ALA A 52 -1.65 -3.90 -11.00
CA ALA A 52 -0.63 -4.53 -11.83
C ALA A 52 0.76 -3.94 -11.60
N ASP A 53 1.73 -4.82 -11.44
CA ASP A 53 3.16 -4.50 -11.37
C ASP A 53 3.87 -5.11 -12.58
N ALA A 54 4.73 -4.32 -13.23
CA ALA A 54 5.33 -4.65 -14.52
C ALA A 54 4.32 -5.11 -15.60
N GLY A 55 3.06 -4.66 -15.50
CA GLY A 55 1.96 -5.07 -16.39
C GLY A 55 1.36 -6.46 -16.09
N VAL A 56 1.66 -7.06 -14.93
CA VAL A 56 1.08 -8.33 -14.48
C VAL A 56 0.10 -8.07 -13.37
N VAL A 57 -1.13 -8.54 -13.50
CA VAL A 57 -2.15 -8.38 -12.46
C VAL A 57 -1.84 -9.21 -11.22
N GLY A 58 -2.19 -8.70 -10.03
CA GLY A 58 -1.92 -9.34 -8.74
C GLY A 58 -2.50 -10.75 -8.58
N THR A 59 -3.52 -11.09 -9.36
CA THR A 59 -4.12 -12.44 -9.40
C THR A 59 -3.43 -13.41 -10.36
N HIS A 60 -2.41 -12.98 -11.10
CA HIS A 60 -1.67 -13.87 -11.99
C HIS A 60 -0.90 -14.93 -11.17
N PRO A 61 -0.96 -16.24 -11.52
CA PRO A 61 -0.29 -17.30 -10.74
C PRO A 61 1.21 -17.07 -10.55
N GLU A 62 1.87 -16.51 -11.57
CA GLU A 62 3.30 -16.18 -11.56
C GLU A 62 3.58 -14.72 -11.16
N PHE A 63 2.63 -14.02 -10.52
CA PHE A 63 2.78 -12.60 -10.16
C PHE A 63 4.08 -12.34 -9.39
N GLN A 64 4.44 -13.18 -8.41
CA GLN A 64 5.67 -12.99 -7.62
C GLN A 64 6.96 -12.93 -8.45
N ASN A 65 7.00 -13.64 -9.58
CA ASN A 65 8.15 -13.68 -10.46
C ASN A 65 8.01 -12.57 -11.50
N LEU A 66 6.92 -12.58 -12.27
CA LEU A 66 6.75 -11.70 -13.42
C LEU A 66 6.55 -10.22 -13.05
N SER A 67 6.05 -9.88 -11.85
CA SER A 67 5.95 -8.49 -11.38
C SER A 67 7.31 -7.81 -11.19
N ARG A 68 8.39 -8.60 -11.05
CA ARG A 68 9.75 -8.11 -10.74
C ARG A 68 10.67 -8.05 -11.96
N ARG A 69 10.18 -8.44 -13.14
CA ARG A 69 10.93 -8.36 -14.40
C ARG A 69 11.30 -6.91 -14.72
N LYS A 70 12.46 -6.70 -15.32
CA LYS A 70 12.95 -5.37 -15.70
C LYS A 70 12.69 -5.04 -17.16
N ALA A 71 12.52 -6.06 -18.00
CA ALA A 71 12.20 -5.91 -19.42
C ALA A 71 11.20 -6.98 -19.91
N TYR A 72 10.57 -6.71 -21.06
CA TYR A 72 9.74 -7.71 -21.73
C TYR A 72 10.60 -8.86 -22.27
N GLY A 73 10.17 -10.10 -22.04
CA GLY A 73 10.88 -11.31 -22.47
C GLY A 73 11.88 -11.88 -21.45
N GLU A 74 12.08 -11.21 -20.32
CA GLU A 74 12.91 -11.72 -19.21
C GLU A 74 12.08 -12.69 -18.34
N VAL A 75 12.61 -13.91 -18.11
CA VAL A 75 12.03 -14.86 -17.15
C VAL A 75 12.73 -14.61 -15.81
N SER A 76 11.99 -14.11 -14.83
CA SER A 76 12.50 -13.92 -13.48
C SER A 76 12.80 -15.29 -12.86
N GLY A 77 14.07 -15.56 -12.59
CA GLY A 77 14.57 -16.81 -12.01
C GLY A 77 14.35 -16.93 -10.51
#